data_AF-A0A4R4TVW5-F1
#
_entry.id   AF-A0A4R4TVW5-F1
#
_cell.length_a   1.000
_cell.length_b   1.000
_cell.length_c   1.000
_cell.angle_alpha   90.00
_cell.angle_beta   90.00
_cell.angle_gamma   90.00
#
_symmetry.space_group_name_H-M   'P 1'
#
loop_
_entity.id
_entity.type
_entity.pdbx_description
1 polymer ?
#
loop_
_entity_poly.entity_id
_entity_poly.type
_entity_poly.pdbx_seq_one_letter_code
_entity_poly.pdbx_strand_id
1 'polypeptide(L)'
;MSLFPTRTRLALLEGVRQGHVQYGIGPDGVPGAPRRQPAAWDISDPRRGPRKVSAAIEEMERAGWVERPDRTAVWQLTDAGRKVLDEQVATRYRVEFARVGRNHNVAAFGPVVSGPDHAERIAEEVHGYAGRHLSSRCFVVSVDLAAGKGCIEGGRFGTFTVTRVGAE
;
A
#
# COMPACT_ATOMS: atom_id res chain seq x y z
N MET A 1 -7.42 -2.85 20.18
CA MET A 1 -6.11 -3.07 19.52
C MET A 1 -6.08 -2.22 18.27
N SER A 2 -5.02 -1.43 18.05
CA SER A 2 -4.86 -0.66 16.80
C SER A 2 -4.43 -1.61 15.68
N LEU A 3 -5.25 -1.76 14.64
CA LEU A 3 -4.90 -2.56 13.46
C LEU A 3 -4.02 -1.74 12.53
N PHE A 4 -2.92 -2.31 12.04
CA PHE A 4 -2.03 -1.60 11.11
C PHE A 4 -2.50 -1.75 9.66
N PRO A 5 -2.56 -0.65 8.88
CA PRO A 5 -2.96 -0.68 7.48
C PRO A 5 -1.81 -1.27 6.65
N THR A 6 -1.98 -2.50 6.19
CA THR A 6 -1.05 -3.16 5.26
C THR A 6 -1.58 -3.09 3.84
N ARG A 7 -0.70 -3.24 2.84
CA ARG A 7 -1.08 -3.31 1.41
C ARG A 7 -2.27 -4.24 1.16
N THR A 8 -2.26 -5.44 1.75
CA THR A 8 -3.35 -6.42 1.64
C THR A 8 -4.66 -5.91 2.25
N ARG A 9 -4.62 -5.24 3.42
CA ARG A 9 -5.83 -4.72 4.07
C ARG A 9 -6.42 -3.54 3.31
N LEU A 10 -5.58 -2.66 2.79
CA LEU A 10 -6.04 -1.53 1.98
C LEU A 10 -6.63 -1.97 0.65
N ALA A 11 -6.00 -2.94 -0.01
CA ALA A 11 -6.58 -3.63 -1.17
C ALA A 11 -7.96 -4.22 -0.87
N LEU A 12 -8.14 -4.83 0.30
CA LEU A 12 -9.43 -5.37 0.73
C LEU A 12 -10.45 -4.26 1.06
N LEU A 13 -10.07 -3.19 1.75
CA LEU A 13 -10.95 -2.04 2.01
C LEU A 13 -11.42 -1.39 0.70
N GLU A 14 -10.52 -1.27 -0.28
CA GLU A 14 -10.85 -0.79 -1.62
C GLU A 14 -11.81 -1.74 -2.34
N GLY A 15 -11.58 -3.05 -2.24
CA GLY A 15 -12.50 -4.06 -2.76
C GLY A 15 -13.88 -4.00 -2.09
N VAL A 16 -13.95 -3.74 -0.79
CA VAL A 16 -15.21 -3.52 -0.05
C VAL A 16 -15.90 -2.24 -0.52
N ARG A 17 -15.16 -1.13 -0.69
CA ARG A 17 -15.68 0.14 -1.23
C ARG A 17 -16.31 -0.03 -2.60
N GLN A 18 -15.71 -0.86 -3.45
CA GLN A 18 -16.20 -1.17 -4.80
C GLN A 18 -17.29 -2.25 -4.85
N GLY A 19 -17.67 -2.84 -3.71
CA GLY A 19 -18.66 -3.92 -3.63
C GLY A 19 -18.16 -5.28 -4.15
N HIS A 20 -16.85 -5.44 -4.33
CA HIS A 20 -16.21 -6.64 -4.87
C HIS A 20 -15.94 -7.73 -3.82
N VAL A 21 -16.18 -7.45 -2.53
CA VAL A 21 -15.94 -8.40 -1.44
C VAL A 21 -17.25 -8.85 -0.81
N GLN A 22 -17.63 -10.09 -1.09
CA GLN A 22 -18.83 -10.73 -0.57
C GLN A 22 -18.50 -11.94 0.30
N TYR A 23 -19.25 -12.10 1.39
CA TYR A 23 -19.28 -13.32 2.18
C TYR A 23 -20.12 -14.38 1.45
N GLY A 24 -19.51 -15.51 1.14
CA GLY A 24 -20.24 -16.63 0.56
C GLY A 24 -21.23 -17.23 1.55
N ILE A 25 -22.53 -16.97 1.36
CA ILE A 25 -23.60 -17.73 2.02
C ILE A 25 -23.76 -19.03 1.22
N GLY A 26 -23.49 -20.16 1.86
CA GLY A 26 -23.78 -21.47 1.27
C GLY A 26 -25.27 -21.62 0.96
N PRO A 27 -25.67 -22.52 0.05
CA PRO A 27 -27.07 -22.69 -0.37
C PRO A 27 -28.07 -22.90 0.79
N ASP A 28 -27.60 -23.34 1.95
CA ASP A 28 -28.45 -23.78 3.05
C ASP A 28 -28.47 -22.82 4.26
N GLY A 29 -27.98 -21.57 4.10
CA GLY A 29 -27.90 -20.61 5.21
C GLY A 29 -26.89 -20.99 6.31
N VAL A 30 -26.10 -22.05 6.08
CA VAL A 30 -24.96 -22.46 6.90
C VAL A 30 -23.72 -21.68 6.43
N PRO A 31 -22.88 -21.16 7.34
CA PRO A 31 -21.59 -20.59 6.99
C PRO A 31 -20.69 -21.69 6.38
N GLY A 32 -20.75 -21.83 5.06
CA GLY A 32 -20.13 -22.95 4.34
C GLY A 32 -19.93 -22.63 2.86
N ALA A 33 -18.65 -22.45 2.51
CA ALA A 33 -18.04 -22.35 1.18
C ALA A 33 -18.53 -21.23 0.22
N PRO A 34 -17.62 -20.36 -0.26
CA PRO A 34 -17.98 -19.34 -1.24
C PRO A 34 -18.40 -19.96 -2.57
N ARG A 35 -19.65 -19.67 -3.00
CA ARG A 35 -20.09 -19.87 -4.38
C ARG A 35 -19.30 -18.95 -5.31
N ARG A 36 -18.79 -19.52 -6.42
CA ARG A 36 -18.20 -18.77 -7.53
C ARG A 36 -19.26 -17.84 -8.15
N GLN A 37 -19.27 -16.57 -7.76
CA GLN A 37 -19.73 -15.50 -8.64
C GLN A 37 -18.49 -14.87 -9.31
N PRO A 38 -18.46 -14.77 -10.65
CA PRO A 38 -17.34 -14.15 -11.33
C PRO A 38 -17.57 -12.64 -11.42
N ALA A 39 -17.03 -11.87 -10.48
CA ALA A 39 -16.70 -10.46 -10.71
C ALA A 39 -15.63 -9.95 -9.73
N ALA A 40 -14.50 -9.56 -10.32
CA ALA A 40 -13.54 -8.52 -9.94
C ALA A 40 -12.40 -8.80 -8.94
N TRP A 41 -12.40 -9.83 -8.09
CA TRP A 41 -11.16 -10.30 -7.42
C TRP A 41 -11.15 -11.83 -7.40
N ASP A 42 -10.41 -12.45 -8.33
CA ASP A 42 -10.23 -13.90 -8.32
C ASP A 42 -9.29 -14.28 -7.17
N ILE A 43 -9.91 -14.64 -6.05
CA ILE A 43 -9.27 -15.17 -4.83
C ILE A 43 -8.77 -16.61 -5.04
N SER A 44 -8.84 -17.14 -6.28
CA SER A 44 -8.42 -18.48 -6.67
C SER A 44 -6.91 -18.59 -6.95
N ASP A 45 -6.04 -17.90 -6.21
CA ASP A 45 -4.71 -18.47 -5.96
C ASP A 45 -4.87 -19.52 -4.84
N PRO A 46 -4.97 -20.82 -5.16
CA PRO A 46 -5.10 -21.88 -4.15
C PRO A 46 -3.88 -21.94 -3.22
N ARG A 47 -2.76 -21.27 -3.55
CA ARG A 47 -1.58 -21.18 -2.67
C ARG A 47 -1.71 -20.12 -1.58
N ARG A 48 -2.58 -19.11 -1.75
CA ARG A 48 -2.85 -18.07 -0.72
C ARG A 48 -4.19 -18.23 0.00
N GLY A 49 -5.14 -18.93 -0.59
CA GLY A 49 -6.27 -19.59 0.08
C GLY A 49 -7.37 -18.67 0.65
N PRO A 50 -8.66 -19.06 0.56
CA PRO A 50 -9.79 -18.28 1.07
C PRO A 50 -9.73 -17.99 2.58
N ARG A 51 -9.02 -18.81 3.35
CA ARG A 51 -8.87 -18.64 4.81
C ARG A 51 -8.12 -17.37 5.22
N LYS A 52 -7.16 -16.87 4.42
CA LYS A 52 -6.38 -15.67 4.80
C LYS A 52 -7.19 -14.38 4.66
N VAL A 53 -8.10 -14.34 3.68
CA VAL A 53 -8.98 -13.19 3.46
C VAL A 53 -10.06 -13.11 4.55
N SER A 54 -10.64 -14.25 4.94
CA SER A 54 -11.59 -14.31 6.06
C SER A 54 -10.97 -13.80 7.36
N ALA A 55 -9.74 -14.23 7.70
CA ALA A 55 -9.07 -13.74 8.89
C ALA A 55 -8.78 -12.23 8.84
N ALA A 56 -8.31 -11.71 7.70
CA ALA A 56 -7.99 -10.31 7.55
C ALA A 56 -9.25 -9.41 7.61
N ILE A 57 -10.37 -9.84 7.03
CA ILE A 57 -11.62 -9.07 7.07
C ILE A 57 -12.29 -9.12 8.44
N GLU A 58 -12.20 -10.24 9.16
CA GLU A 58 -12.64 -10.34 10.55
C GLU A 58 -11.79 -9.46 11.48
N GLU A 59 -10.49 -9.36 11.25
CA GLU A 59 -9.63 -8.42 11.98
C GLU A 59 -10.03 -6.96 11.71
N MET A 60 -10.35 -6.62 10.45
CA MET A 60 -10.82 -5.29 10.07
C MET A 60 -12.21 -4.98 10.63
N GLU A 61 -13.10 -5.96 10.73
CA GLU A 61 -14.39 -5.85 11.41
C GLU A 61 -14.20 -5.57 12.91
N ARG A 62 -13.32 -6.32 13.59
CA ARG A 62 -12.98 -6.07 15.00
C ARG A 62 -12.31 -4.73 15.22
N ALA A 63 -11.59 -4.22 14.22
CA ALA A 63 -11.00 -2.88 14.24
C ALA A 63 -12.02 -1.77 13.89
N GLY A 64 -13.25 -2.15 13.52
CA GLY A 64 -14.32 -1.23 13.15
C GLY A 64 -14.12 -0.57 11.79
N TRP A 65 -13.27 -1.10 10.91
CA TRP A 65 -13.02 -0.54 9.56
C TRP A 65 -14.05 -0.99 8.54
N VAL A 66 -14.63 -2.16 8.75
CA VAL A 66 -15.72 -2.70 7.95
C VAL A 66 -16.81 -3.20 8.89
N GLU A 67 -18.03 -3.22 8.41
CA GLU A 67 -19.16 -3.79 9.13
C GLU A 67 -20.02 -4.65 8.20
N ARG A 68 -20.84 -5.52 8.80
CA ARG A 68 -21.80 -6.33 8.09
C ARG A 68 -23.19 -6.07 8.64
N PRO A 69 -23.97 -5.17 8.03
CA PRO A 69 -25.34 -4.95 8.45
C PRO A 69 -26.16 -6.23 8.17
N ASP A 70 -26.93 -6.66 9.17
CA ASP A 70 -28.03 -7.63 9.04
C ASP A 70 -27.69 -9.01 8.47
N ARG A 71 -26.51 -9.57 8.80
CA ARG A 71 -26.05 -10.88 8.26
C ARG A 71 -26.06 -10.96 6.73
N THR A 72 -26.06 -9.82 6.05
CA THR A 72 -25.99 -9.77 4.59
C THR A 72 -24.68 -10.38 4.10
N ALA A 73 -24.68 -10.90 2.88
CA ALA A 73 -23.49 -11.44 2.23
C ALA A 73 -22.46 -10.34 1.86
N VAL A 74 -22.65 -9.09 2.26
CA VAL A 74 -21.86 -7.97 1.74
C VAL A 74 -21.27 -7.19 2.90
N TRP A 75 -19.96 -6.97 2.83
CA TRP A 75 -19.26 -6.08 3.75
C TRP A 75 -19.47 -4.63 3.33
N GLN A 76 -19.61 -3.75 4.31
CA GLN A 76 -19.69 -2.31 4.10
C GLN A 76 -18.54 -1.60 4.78
N LEU A 77 -18.10 -0.50 4.16
CA LEU A 77 -17.03 0.34 4.70
C LEU A 77 -17.62 1.31 5.73
N THR A 78 -17.08 1.30 6.94
CA THR A 78 -17.46 2.25 7.99
C THR A 78 -16.79 3.61 7.75
N ASP A 79 -17.16 4.63 8.53
CA ASP A 79 -16.45 5.92 8.51
C ASP A 79 -14.99 5.78 8.94
N ALA A 80 -14.67 4.86 9.85
CA ALA A 80 -13.29 4.59 10.25
C ALA A 80 -12.51 3.91 9.11
N GLY A 81 -13.11 2.97 8.38
CA GLY A 81 -12.48 2.36 7.20
C GLY A 81 -12.31 3.32 6.04
N ARG A 82 -13.30 4.20 5.81
CA ARG A 82 -13.19 5.34 4.89
C ARG A 82 -12.04 6.24 5.29
N LYS A 83 -11.98 6.65 6.55
CA LYS A 83 -10.88 7.46 7.07
C LYS A 83 -9.52 6.79 6.90
N VAL A 84 -9.43 5.46 7.07
CA VAL A 84 -8.18 4.72 6.81
C VAL A 84 -7.83 4.71 5.32
N LEU A 85 -8.80 4.60 4.41
CA LEU A 85 -8.55 4.76 2.96
C LEU A 85 -8.18 6.21 2.60
N ASP A 86 -8.85 7.17 3.23
CA ASP A 86 -8.73 8.61 2.94
C ASP A 86 -7.46 9.21 3.55
N GLU A 87 -7.03 8.75 4.73
CA GLU A 87 -5.71 9.07 5.31
C GLU A 87 -4.57 8.42 4.50
N GLN A 88 -4.89 7.41 3.68
CA GLN A 88 -3.98 6.78 2.71
C GLN A 88 -4.10 7.40 1.31
N VAL A 89 -4.86 8.50 1.16
CA VAL A 89 -4.88 9.29 -0.07
C VAL A 89 -3.46 9.68 -0.42
N ALA A 90 -3.06 9.24 -1.61
CA ALA A 90 -1.84 9.58 -2.36
C ALA A 90 -1.02 10.68 -1.68
N THR A 91 -0.12 10.29 -0.77
CA THR A 91 0.75 11.27 -0.16
C THR A 91 1.83 11.62 -1.17
N ARG A 92 1.98 12.91 -1.45
CA ARG A 92 2.95 13.43 -2.40
C ARG A 92 4.26 13.73 -1.67
N TYR A 93 5.36 13.24 -2.22
CA TYR A 93 6.70 13.47 -1.69
C TYR A 93 7.60 14.15 -2.72
N ARG A 94 8.43 15.08 -2.25
CA ARG A 94 9.53 15.67 -3.01
C ARG A 94 10.84 15.13 -2.48
N VAL A 95 11.73 14.76 -3.38
CA VAL A 95 13.07 14.23 -3.09
C VAL A 95 14.12 15.26 -3.48
N GLU A 96 15.02 15.58 -2.56
CA GLU A 96 16.13 16.49 -2.83
C GLU A 96 17.45 15.79 -2.55
N PHE A 97 18.31 15.74 -3.58
CA PHE A 97 19.60 15.07 -3.48
C PHE A 97 20.64 16.03 -2.91
N ALA A 98 21.29 15.63 -1.82
CA ALA A 98 22.52 16.31 -1.39
C ALA A 98 23.68 15.96 -2.32
N ARG A 99 23.68 14.74 -2.85
CA ARG A 99 24.70 14.22 -3.77
C ARG A 99 24.22 12.93 -4.44
N VAL A 100 24.58 12.72 -5.71
CA VAL A 100 24.45 11.43 -6.40
C VAL A 100 25.77 11.09 -7.08
N GLY A 101 26.54 10.16 -6.52
CA GLY A 101 27.86 9.80 -7.04
C GLY A 101 28.86 10.95 -7.00
N ARG A 102 29.36 11.41 -8.15
CA ARG A 102 30.25 12.59 -8.23
C ARG A 102 29.49 13.88 -8.52
N ASN A 103 28.21 13.78 -8.85
CA ASN A 103 27.39 14.93 -9.18
C ASN A 103 26.78 15.51 -7.90
N HIS A 104 27.07 16.79 -7.66
CA HIS A 104 26.51 17.56 -6.55
C HIS A 104 25.30 18.40 -6.96
N ASN A 105 25.13 18.66 -8.27
CA ASN A 105 24.01 19.42 -8.83
C ASN A 105 23.02 18.47 -9.52
N VAL A 106 22.31 17.66 -8.75
CA VAL A 106 21.18 16.87 -9.27
C VAL A 106 19.89 17.57 -8.87
N ALA A 107 19.03 17.84 -9.86
CA ALA A 107 17.78 18.53 -9.63
C ALA A 107 16.88 17.74 -8.66
N ALA A 108 16.07 18.47 -7.89
CA ALA A 108 15.04 17.86 -7.07
C ALA A 108 14.06 17.05 -7.94
N PHE A 109 13.57 15.96 -7.38
CA PHE A 109 12.71 14.99 -8.04
C PHE A 109 11.34 14.92 -7.34
N GLY A 110 10.27 14.77 -8.12
CA GLY A 110 8.89 14.64 -7.63
C GLY A 110 7.91 15.66 -8.24
N PRO A 111 6.65 15.69 -7.79
CA PRO A 111 6.11 14.90 -6.68
C PRO A 111 5.97 13.40 -7.01
N VAL A 112 6.43 12.55 -6.10
CA VAL A 112 6.17 11.10 -6.13
C VAL A 112 4.86 10.86 -5.38
N VAL A 113 3.86 10.35 -6.10
CA VAL A 113 2.61 9.87 -5.51
C VAL A 113 2.83 8.46 -5.01
N SER A 114 2.62 8.21 -3.72
CA SER A 114 2.64 6.84 -3.21
C SER A 114 1.46 6.55 -2.29
N GLY A 115 0.85 5.38 -2.51
CA GLY A 115 -0.04 4.72 -1.55
C GLY A 115 0.76 4.02 -0.43
N PRO A 116 0.22 2.96 0.21
CA PRO A 116 0.69 2.46 1.51
C PRO A 116 2.15 2.00 1.60
N ASP A 117 2.74 1.59 0.48
CA ASP A 117 4.15 1.21 0.41
C ASP A 117 5.03 2.44 0.09
N HIS A 118 4.85 3.54 0.83
CA HIS A 118 5.48 4.84 0.58
C HIS A 118 7.00 4.76 0.36
N ALA A 119 7.71 3.98 1.19
CA ALA A 119 9.17 3.91 1.15
C ALA A 119 9.68 3.12 -0.08
N GLU A 120 9.05 2.00 -0.41
CA GLU A 120 9.45 1.13 -1.53
C GLU A 120 9.24 1.84 -2.86
N ARG A 121 8.09 2.51 -3.03
CA ARG A 121 7.80 3.26 -4.27
C ARG A 121 8.77 4.42 -4.47
N ILE A 122 9.07 5.17 -3.41
CA ILE A 122 10.06 6.25 -3.48
C ILE A 122 11.44 5.68 -3.81
N ALA A 123 11.80 4.52 -3.24
CA ALA A 123 13.07 3.87 -3.54
C ALA A 123 13.18 3.46 -5.02
N GLU A 124 12.13 2.86 -5.61
CA GLU A 124 12.08 2.50 -7.04
C GLU A 124 12.26 3.74 -7.95
N GLU A 125 11.52 4.81 -7.66
CA GLU A 125 11.54 6.04 -8.45
C GLU A 125 12.89 6.75 -8.33
N VAL A 126 13.44 6.83 -7.11
CA VAL A 126 14.79 7.34 -6.88
C VAL A 126 15.83 6.46 -7.58
N HIS A 127 15.66 5.14 -7.59
CA HIS A 127 16.56 4.24 -8.30
C HIS A 127 16.56 4.53 -9.81
N GLY A 128 15.38 4.67 -10.42
CA GLY A 128 15.26 5.02 -11.85
C GLY A 128 15.84 6.39 -12.19
N TYR A 129 15.64 7.38 -11.32
CA TYR A 129 16.15 8.74 -11.52
C TYR A 129 17.67 8.83 -11.29
N ALA A 130 18.15 8.36 -10.14
CA ALA A 130 19.56 8.40 -9.77
C ALA A 130 20.44 7.54 -10.68
N GLY A 131 19.92 6.42 -11.20
CA GLY A 131 20.64 5.55 -12.13
C GLY A 131 21.15 6.26 -13.38
N ARG A 132 20.51 7.37 -13.81
CA ARG A 132 20.98 8.19 -14.95
C ARG A 132 22.22 9.02 -14.63
N HIS A 133 22.47 9.25 -13.35
CA HIS A 133 23.55 10.09 -12.84
C HIS A 133 24.69 9.27 -12.22
N LEU A 134 24.53 7.94 -12.14
CA LEU A 134 25.50 7.02 -11.56
C LEU A 134 26.21 6.20 -12.64
N SER A 135 27.51 5.98 -12.44
CA SER A 135 28.30 5.11 -13.30
C SER A 135 28.08 3.63 -12.99
N SER A 136 27.69 3.31 -11.74
CA SER A 136 27.36 1.95 -11.33
C SER A 136 25.91 1.63 -11.68
N ARG A 137 25.67 0.44 -12.22
CA ARG A 137 24.32 -0.12 -12.44
C ARG A 137 23.83 -0.97 -11.26
N CYS A 138 24.71 -1.27 -10.31
CA CYS A 138 24.40 -2.05 -9.13
C CYS A 138 24.46 -1.12 -7.93
N PHE A 139 23.31 -0.67 -7.47
CA PHE A 139 23.17 0.11 -6.24
C PHE A 139 21.80 -0.19 -5.63
N VAL A 140 21.68 0.05 -4.33
CA VAL A 140 20.46 -0.15 -3.57
C VAL A 140 19.99 1.22 -3.08
N VAL A 141 18.68 1.44 -3.08
CA VAL A 141 18.09 2.65 -2.50
C VAL A 141 17.33 2.25 -1.25
N SER A 142 17.58 2.95 -0.15
CA SER A 142 16.83 2.77 1.09
C SER A 142 16.25 4.10 1.54
N VAL A 143 15.00 4.06 2.02
CA VAL A 143 14.22 5.24 2.37
C VAL A 143 13.72 5.07 3.80
N ASP A 144 14.04 6.03 4.65
CA ASP A 144 13.50 6.17 5.99
C ASP A 144 12.59 7.40 6.03
N LEU A 145 11.29 7.15 5.94
CA LEU A 145 10.28 8.21 5.98
C LEU A 145 10.09 8.80 7.36
N ALA A 146 10.40 8.07 8.43
CA ALA A 146 10.32 8.60 9.79
C ALA A 146 11.42 9.65 10.01
N ALA A 147 12.62 9.40 9.46
CA ALA A 147 13.72 10.36 9.45
C ALA A 147 13.64 11.40 8.32
N GLY A 148 12.75 11.22 7.34
CA GLY A 148 12.64 12.07 6.14
C GLY A 148 13.88 12.01 5.25
N LYS A 149 14.56 10.87 5.21
CA LYS A 149 15.88 10.70 4.56
C LYS A 149 15.93 9.42 3.76
N GLY A 150 16.86 9.36 2.82
CA GLY A 150 17.24 8.12 2.17
C GLY A 150 18.70 8.10 1.74
N CYS A 151 19.18 6.89 1.50
CA CYS A 151 20.56 6.62 1.09
C CYS A 151 20.59 5.78 -0.19
N ILE A 152 21.67 5.93 -0.94
CA ILE A 152 21.99 5.12 -2.11
C ILE A 152 23.26 4.32 -1.76
N GLU A 153 23.12 3.02 -1.56
CA GLU A 153 24.17 2.12 -1.08
C GLU A 153 24.79 1.27 -2.20
N GLY A 154 26.04 0.83 -2.01
CA GLY A 154 26.85 0.14 -3.03
C GLY A 154 28.20 0.79 -3.35
N GLY A 155 28.69 1.69 -2.48
CA GLY A 155 29.97 2.42 -2.62
C GLY A 155 29.90 3.84 -2.00
N ARG A 156 30.72 4.79 -2.47
CA ARG A 156 30.54 6.23 -2.19
C ARG A 156 29.31 6.77 -2.95
N PHE A 157 28.10 6.47 -2.50
CA PHE A 157 26.89 6.96 -3.14
C PHE A 157 25.93 7.60 -2.13
N GLY A 158 25.22 8.61 -2.61
CA GLY A 158 24.90 9.79 -1.82
C GLY A 158 23.59 9.70 -1.03
N THR A 159 23.24 10.84 -0.45
CA THR A 159 22.09 10.98 0.44
C THR A 159 21.06 11.92 -0.18
N PHE A 160 19.81 11.70 0.20
CA PHE A 160 18.70 12.57 -0.19
C PHE A 160 17.73 12.77 0.98
N THR A 161 17.00 13.87 0.93
CA THR A 161 15.90 14.16 1.84
C THR A 161 14.58 13.90 1.13
N VAL A 162 13.59 13.48 1.91
CA VAL A 162 12.24 13.18 1.44
C VAL A 162 11.29 14.06 2.23
N THR A 163 10.59 14.96 1.53
CA THR A 163 9.68 15.94 2.14
C THR A 163 8.25 15.69 1.67
N ARG A 164 7.30 15.60 2.59
CA ARG A 164 5.88 15.54 2.26
C ARG A 164 5.42 16.90 1.74
N VAL A 165 4.80 16.92 0.56
CA VAL A 165 4.32 18.15 -0.11
C VAL A 165 2.80 18.25 -0.23
N GLY A 166 2.05 17.23 0.19
CA GLY A 166 0.59 17.29 0.28
C GLY A 166 -0.07 15.91 0.31
N ALA A 167 -1.39 15.91 0.49
CA ALA A 167 -2.27 14.81 0.09
C ALA A 167 -3.00 15.25 -1.20
N GLU A 168 -3.30 14.31 -2.09
CA GLU A 168 -4.11 14.60 -3.29
C GLU A 168 -5.58 14.87 -2.97
#